data_AF-A0A838H7X6-F1
#
_entry.id   AF-A0A838H7X6-F1
#
_cell.length_a   1.000
_cell.length_b   1.000
_cell.length_c   1.000
_cell.angle_alpha   90.00
_cell.angle_beta   90.00
_cell.angle_gamma   90.00
#
_symmetry.space_group_name_H-M   'P 1'
#
loop_
_entity.id
_entity.type
_entity.pdbx_description
1 polymer ?
#
loop_
_entity_poly.entity_id
_entity_poly.type
_entity_poly.pdbx_seq_one_letter_code
_entity_poly.pdbx_strand_id
1 'polypeptide(L)'
;MVAHIQVDGDHRRDVVRYKVIRDDLVRVTVETARGNVDSKRLRTSYWSRGNWHGAARIDGRRGAELVVGTSAGAHTLFFTVLAWRSGELIRERPPGSGKEWAIDAAYNVYLGWRRTRNDGEVKMTERYVTRDNGTGHHWSGKAKTYTWRGGAGWKRSSMRPLSYQGDRNASRVAGWKVKGLKRWPF
;
A
#
# COMPACT_ATOMS: atom_id res chain seq x y z
N MET A 1 12.42 -13.68 -6.99
CA MET A 1 13.07 -12.39 -6.71
C MET A 1 13.63 -12.42 -5.30
N VAL A 2 14.80 -11.79 -5.09
CA VAL A 2 15.44 -11.64 -3.78
C VAL A 2 15.77 -10.15 -3.60
N ALA A 3 15.56 -9.61 -2.40
CA ALA A 3 15.93 -8.25 -2.02
C ALA A 3 16.52 -8.20 -0.60
N HIS A 4 17.30 -7.16 -0.36
CA HIS A 4 17.87 -6.86 0.95
C HIS A 4 17.20 -5.62 1.53
N ILE A 5 16.31 -5.80 2.50
CA ILE A 5 15.43 -4.77 3.05
C ILE A 5 15.47 -4.83 4.57
N GLN A 6 15.55 -3.69 5.23
CA GLN A 6 15.46 -3.57 6.68
C GLN A 6 13.97 -3.68 7.07
N VAL A 7 13.49 -4.85 7.53
CA VAL A 7 12.06 -5.11 7.80
C VAL A 7 11.71 -5.18 9.29
N ASP A 8 12.65 -5.54 10.17
CA ASP A 8 12.37 -5.82 11.59
C ASP A 8 12.59 -4.62 12.55
N GLY A 9 13.42 -3.67 12.14
CA GLY A 9 13.69 -2.39 12.78
C GLY A 9 15.12 -2.24 13.30
N ASP A 10 15.99 -3.22 13.10
CA ASP A 10 17.30 -3.31 13.76
C ASP A 10 18.46 -2.60 13.04
N HIS A 11 18.15 -1.85 11.98
CA HIS A 11 19.10 -1.14 11.11
C HIS A 11 20.02 -2.03 10.25
N ARG A 12 19.86 -3.35 10.27
CA ARG A 12 20.52 -4.28 9.35
C ARG A 12 19.57 -4.67 8.23
N ARG A 13 20.13 -5.10 7.09
CA ARG A 13 19.32 -5.55 5.95
C ARG A 13 18.98 -7.02 6.11
N ASP A 14 17.70 -7.35 5.96
CA ASP A 14 17.16 -8.69 6.00
C ASP A 14 17.01 -9.23 4.56
N VAL A 15 17.00 -10.56 4.42
CA VAL A 15 16.79 -11.19 3.12
C VAL A 15 15.30 -11.44 2.90
N VAL A 16 14.76 -10.81 1.87
CA VAL A 16 13.37 -10.97 1.46
C VAL A 16 13.32 -11.75 0.15
N ARG A 17 12.53 -12.82 0.11
CA ARG A 17 12.34 -13.66 -1.08
C ARG A 17 10.88 -13.66 -1.48
N TYR A 18 10.64 -13.37 -2.75
CA TYR A 18 9.33 -13.50 -3.40
C TYR A 18 9.39 -14.62 -4.43
N LYS A 19 8.51 -15.62 -4.26
CA LYS A 19 8.43 -16.80 -5.12
C LYS A 19 6.99 -17.06 -5.56
N VAL A 20 6.79 -17.23 -6.85
CA VAL A 20 5.55 -17.80 -7.41
C VAL A 20 5.61 -19.31 -7.16
N ILE A 21 4.65 -19.85 -6.42
CA ILE A 21 4.54 -21.30 -6.17
C ILE A 21 3.71 -21.96 -7.28
N ARG A 22 2.62 -21.31 -7.66
CA ARG A 22 1.76 -21.58 -8.81
C ARG A 22 0.98 -20.29 -9.15
N ASP A 23 0.19 -20.29 -10.21
CA ASP A 23 -0.40 -19.06 -10.77
C ASP A 23 -1.34 -18.29 -9.81
N ASP A 24 -2.00 -18.97 -8.87
CA ASP A 24 -2.90 -18.37 -7.87
C ASP A 24 -2.26 -18.30 -6.47
N LEU A 25 -0.96 -18.58 -6.34
CA LEU A 25 -0.30 -18.69 -5.03
C LEU A 25 1.17 -18.23 -5.07
N VAL A 26 1.45 -17.19 -4.30
CA VAL A 26 2.81 -16.68 -4.10
C VAL A 26 3.24 -16.85 -2.65
N ARG A 27 4.54 -16.89 -2.42
CA ARG A 27 5.16 -16.92 -1.09
C ARG A 27 6.11 -15.74 -0.94
N VAL A 28 5.97 -15.04 0.17
CA VAL A 28 6.94 -14.08 0.69
C VAL A 28 7.63 -14.71 1.88
N THR A 29 8.96 -14.76 1.86
CA THR A 29 9.79 -15.22 2.98
C THR A 29 10.69 -14.08 3.42
N VAL A 30 10.81 -13.89 4.73
CA VAL A 30 11.79 -12.99 5.34
C VAL A 30 12.72 -13.83 6.20
N GLU A 31 14.00 -13.54 6.10
CA GLU A 31 15.07 -14.02 6.96
C GLU A 31 15.79 -12.79 7.52
N THR A 32 15.64 -12.54 8.82
CA THR A 32 16.25 -11.37 9.46
C THR A 32 17.75 -11.53 9.62
N ALA A 33 18.48 -10.43 9.76
CA ALA A 33 19.92 -10.45 9.97
C ALA A 33 20.36 -11.14 11.29
N ARG A 34 19.39 -11.44 12.18
CA ARG A 34 19.54 -12.19 13.43
C ARG A 34 19.17 -13.67 13.31
N GLY A 35 18.79 -14.12 12.11
CA GLY A 35 18.46 -15.52 11.82
C GLY A 35 17.00 -15.90 12.02
N ASN A 36 16.09 -14.96 12.33
CA ASN A 36 14.66 -15.28 12.43
C ASN A 36 14.07 -15.43 11.03
N VAL A 37 13.25 -16.45 10.81
CA VAL A 37 12.65 -16.73 9.50
C VAL A 37 11.14 -16.92 9.63
N ASP A 38 10.38 -16.26 8.78
CA ASP A 38 8.96 -16.56 8.58
C ASP A 38 8.57 -16.42 7.11
N SER A 39 7.46 -17.04 6.72
CA SER A 39 6.89 -16.92 5.39
C SER A 39 5.37 -16.81 5.39
N LYS A 40 4.84 -16.00 4.47
CA LYS A 40 3.40 -15.97 4.17
C LYS A 40 3.12 -16.41 2.75
N ARG A 41 2.14 -17.30 2.63
CA ARG A 41 1.50 -17.66 1.37
C ARG A 41 0.33 -16.71 1.13
N LEU A 42 0.29 -16.10 -0.05
CA LEU A 42 -0.75 -15.19 -0.47
C LEU A 42 -1.43 -15.77 -1.70
N ARG A 43 -2.76 -15.91 -1.62
CA ARG A 43 -3.57 -16.24 -2.80
C ARG A 43 -3.64 -15.02 -3.70
N THR A 44 -3.62 -15.26 -5.00
CA THR A 44 -3.83 -14.24 -6.01
C THR A 44 -5.07 -14.55 -6.82
N SER A 45 -5.83 -13.52 -7.20
CA SER A 45 -7.06 -13.67 -7.98
C SER A 45 -7.13 -12.58 -9.03
N TYR A 46 -7.47 -12.92 -10.28
CA TYR A 46 -7.52 -11.97 -11.40
C TYR A 46 -6.21 -11.19 -11.67
N TRP A 47 -5.12 -11.60 -11.01
CA TRP A 47 -3.77 -11.10 -11.21
C TRP A 47 -2.81 -12.28 -11.09
N SER A 48 -2.70 -13.05 -12.17
CA SER A 48 -1.91 -14.28 -12.20
C SER A 48 -0.48 -14.01 -11.74
N ARG A 49 0.04 -14.90 -10.89
CA ARG A 49 1.37 -14.86 -10.28
C ARG A 49 1.62 -13.64 -9.39
N GLY A 50 0.62 -12.78 -9.15
CA GLY A 50 0.72 -11.56 -8.35
C GLY A 50 1.77 -10.57 -8.84
N ASN A 51 2.09 -9.60 -7.99
CA ASN A 51 3.15 -8.63 -8.27
C ASN A 51 3.95 -8.32 -7.02
N TRP A 52 5.28 -8.49 -7.07
CA TRP A 52 6.15 -7.86 -6.11
C TRP A 52 6.16 -6.34 -6.36
N HIS A 53 5.45 -5.59 -5.52
CA HIS A 53 5.29 -4.16 -5.75
C HIS A 53 6.44 -3.35 -5.15
N GLY A 54 6.97 -3.78 -4.01
CA GLY A 54 8.13 -3.17 -3.38
C GLY A 54 8.09 -3.27 -1.86
N ALA A 55 8.94 -2.48 -1.23
CA ALA A 55 8.96 -2.32 0.22
C ALA A 55 9.05 -0.85 0.58
N ALA A 56 8.29 -0.46 1.60
CA ALA A 56 8.25 0.92 2.06
C ALA A 56 7.92 0.98 3.54
N ARG A 57 8.41 2.02 4.21
CA ARG A 57 7.88 2.38 5.53
C ARG A 57 6.51 2.98 5.30
N ILE A 58 5.46 2.25 5.66
CA ILE A 58 4.05 2.62 5.55
C ILE A 58 3.58 3.13 6.90
N ASP A 59 3.69 2.30 7.94
CA ASP A 59 3.32 2.68 9.30
C ASP A 59 4.41 3.53 9.99
N GLY A 60 4.23 3.80 11.28
CA GLY A 60 5.17 4.53 12.11
C GLY A 60 6.11 3.65 12.94
N ARG A 61 6.08 2.33 12.79
CA ARG A 61 7.02 1.41 13.44
C ARG A 61 8.34 1.37 12.65
N ARG A 62 9.38 0.85 13.30
CA ARG A 62 10.66 0.60 12.62
C ARG A 62 10.51 -0.63 11.73
N GLY A 63 11.38 -0.77 10.72
CA GLY A 63 11.18 -1.70 9.62
C GLY A 63 10.43 -1.10 8.44
N ALA A 64 10.57 -1.70 7.27
CA ALA A 64 9.74 -1.47 6.10
C ALA A 64 8.72 -2.61 5.96
N GLU A 65 7.53 -2.24 5.53
CA GLU A 65 6.48 -3.17 5.10
C GLU A 65 6.71 -3.62 3.66
N LEU A 66 6.28 -4.84 3.35
CA LEU A 66 6.38 -5.48 2.04
C LEU A 66 5.02 -5.41 1.34
N VAL A 67 4.99 -4.91 0.11
CA VAL A 67 3.76 -4.69 -0.64
C VAL A 67 3.70 -5.66 -1.82
N VAL A 68 2.62 -6.44 -1.87
CA VAL A 68 2.39 -7.45 -2.90
C VAL A 68 1.03 -7.21 -3.54
N GLY A 69 0.99 -7.04 -4.86
CA GLY A 69 -0.26 -7.06 -5.63
C GLY A 69 -0.83 -8.47 -5.61
N THR A 70 -2.06 -8.60 -5.09
CA THR A 70 -2.71 -9.90 -4.89
C THR A 70 -4.01 -10.05 -5.65
N SER A 71 -4.69 -8.95 -6.00
CA SER A 71 -5.91 -9.05 -6.81
C SER A 71 -6.08 -7.85 -7.72
N ALA A 72 -6.82 -8.03 -8.81
CA ALA A 72 -7.23 -6.95 -9.69
C ALA A 72 -8.72 -7.05 -9.98
N GLY A 73 -9.39 -5.91 -10.06
CA GLY A 73 -10.69 -5.76 -10.71
C GLY A 73 -10.50 -5.24 -12.14
N ALA A 74 -11.59 -4.77 -12.76
CA ALA A 74 -11.52 -4.18 -14.11
C ALA A 74 -10.54 -3.00 -14.20
N HIS A 75 -10.44 -2.22 -13.11
CA HIS A 75 -9.56 -1.04 -13.02
C HIS A 75 -8.84 -0.93 -11.67
N THR A 76 -9.45 -1.45 -10.60
CA THR A 76 -8.89 -1.40 -9.24
C THR A 76 -7.82 -2.46 -9.04
N LEU A 77 -6.70 -2.11 -8.42
CA LEU A 77 -5.65 -3.04 -8.05
C LEU A 77 -5.57 -3.14 -6.53
N PHE A 78 -5.52 -4.37 -6.02
CA PHE A 78 -5.55 -4.69 -4.59
C PHE A 78 -4.23 -5.31 -4.15
N PHE A 79 -3.78 -4.88 -2.98
CA PHE A 79 -2.48 -5.23 -2.43
C PHE A 79 -2.62 -5.78 -1.01
N THR A 80 -1.84 -6.82 -0.73
CA THR A 80 -1.51 -7.24 0.62
C THR A 80 -0.25 -6.52 1.07
N VAL A 81 -0.32 -5.90 2.24
CA VAL A 81 0.85 -5.33 2.94
C VAL A 81 1.23 -6.27 4.07
N LEU A 82 2.49 -6.67 4.12
CA LEU A 82 3.05 -7.52 5.16
C LEU A 82 4.04 -6.72 6.01
N ALA A 83 3.93 -6.86 7.32
CA ALA A 83 4.79 -6.22 8.30
C ALA A 83 5.48 -7.28 9.15
N TRP A 84 6.76 -7.11 9.46
CA TRP A 84 7.45 -7.98 10.40
C TRP A 84 7.18 -7.51 11.83
N ARG A 85 6.53 -8.31 12.65
CA ARG A 85 6.19 -7.98 14.04
C ARG A 85 6.42 -9.19 14.92
N SER A 86 7.09 -8.99 16.05
CA SER A 86 7.28 -10.04 17.05
C SER A 86 7.84 -11.37 16.50
N GLY A 87 8.70 -11.31 15.48
CA GLY A 87 9.32 -12.50 14.88
C GLY A 87 8.53 -13.14 13.73
N GLU A 88 7.42 -12.55 13.29
CA GLU A 88 6.57 -13.10 12.24
C GLU A 88 6.11 -12.04 11.22
N LEU A 89 5.71 -12.51 10.04
CA LEU A 89 5.04 -11.70 9.02
C LEU A 89 3.53 -11.64 9.30
N ILE A 90 3.03 -10.45 9.64
CA ILE A 90 1.60 -10.20 9.78
C ILE A 90 1.04 -9.40 8.62
N ARG A 91 -0.25 -9.54 8.32
CA ARG A 91 -0.94 -8.67 7.37
C ARG A 91 -1.27 -7.33 8.03
N GLU A 92 -0.82 -6.24 7.44
CA GLU A 92 -1.23 -4.90 7.84
C GLU A 92 -2.47 -4.47 7.04
N ARG A 93 -3.56 -4.15 7.76
CA ARG A 93 -4.78 -3.61 7.15
C ARG A 93 -4.61 -2.13 6.81
N PRO A 94 -5.25 -1.64 5.74
CA PRO A 94 -5.31 -0.22 5.49
C PRO A 94 -6.02 0.51 6.66
N PRO A 95 -5.70 1.80 6.88
CA PRO A 95 -6.43 2.61 7.84
C PRO A 95 -7.94 2.67 7.55
N GLY A 96 -8.76 2.89 8.59
CA GLY A 96 -10.19 3.20 8.42
C GLY A 96 -11.09 2.02 8.05
N SER A 97 -10.83 0.86 8.68
CA SER A 97 -11.60 -0.39 8.56
C SER A 97 -11.68 -1.00 7.16
N GLY A 98 -10.82 -0.57 6.23
CA GLY A 98 -10.67 -1.23 4.94
C GLY A 98 -10.16 -2.66 5.08
N LYS A 99 -10.60 -3.54 4.19
CA LYS A 99 -10.14 -4.95 4.16
C LYS A 99 -8.82 -5.10 3.39
N GLU A 100 -8.60 -4.27 2.37
CA GLU A 100 -7.47 -4.37 1.44
C GLU A 100 -6.95 -3.00 1.03
N TRP A 101 -5.66 -2.91 0.73
CA TRP A 101 -5.07 -1.71 0.16
C TRP A 101 -5.38 -1.65 -1.33
N ALA A 102 -6.06 -0.60 -1.77
CA ALA A 102 -6.47 -0.46 -3.17
C ALA A 102 -5.96 0.83 -3.80
N ILE A 103 -5.70 0.78 -5.10
CA ILE A 103 -5.50 1.95 -5.97
C ILE A 103 -6.37 1.78 -7.23
N ASP A 104 -6.72 2.88 -7.88
CA ASP A 104 -7.56 2.84 -9.09
C ASP A 104 -7.21 4.01 -10.02
N ALA A 105 -7.23 3.74 -11.33
CA ALA A 105 -7.27 4.74 -12.38
C ALA A 105 -8.19 4.31 -13.53
N ALA A 106 -9.49 4.49 -13.33
CA ALA A 106 -10.50 4.36 -14.35
C ALA A 106 -10.92 5.72 -14.91
N TYR A 107 -11.72 5.70 -15.97
CA TYR A 107 -12.28 6.89 -16.60
C TYR A 107 -13.13 7.75 -15.64
N ASN A 108 -13.82 7.12 -14.69
CA ASN A 108 -14.75 7.78 -13.77
C ASN A 108 -14.31 7.73 -12.29
N VAL A 109 -13.17 7.12 -11.97
CA VAL A 109 -12.67 7.00 -10.59
C VAL A 109 -11.15 7.03 -10.51
N TYR A 110 -10.63 7.77 -9.55
CA TYR A 110 -9.22 7.72 -9.15
C TYR A 110 -9.10 7.48 -7.65
N LEU A 111 -8.31 6.46 -7.29
CA LEU A 111 -8.00 6.10 -5.91
C LEU A 111 -6.49 5.97 -5.73
N GLY A 112 -5.96 6.55 -4.66
CA GLY A 112 -4.56 6.39 -4.33
C GLY A 112 -4.21 6.76 -2.90
N TRP A 113 -2.98 6.43 -2.55
CA TRP A 113 -2.45 6.61 -1.21
C TRP A 113 -1.25 7.53 -1.22
N ARG A 114 -1.18 8.45 -0.27
CA ARG A 114 -0.01 9.30 -0.05
C ARG A 114 0.47 9.15 1.37
N ARG A 115 1.78 8.94 1.52
CA ARG A 115 2.43 8.97 2.82
C ARG A 115 3.20 10.27 3.02
N THR A 116 3.12 10.86 4.20
CA THR A 116 3.99 11.95 4.66
C THR A 116 4.49 11.65 6.08
N ARG A 117 5.62 12.26 6.47
CA ARG A 117 6.19 12.11 7.82
C ARG A 117 6.72 13.47 8.28
N ASN A 118 6.21 13.96 9.40
CA ASN A 118 6.65 15.19 10.06
C ASN A 118 6.84 14.89 11.56
N ASP A 119 7.96 15.28 12.16
CA ASP A 119 8.20 15.25 13.62
C ASP A 119 7.85 13.92 14.31
N GLY A 120 8.25 12.79 13.70
CA GLY A 120 7.96 11.45 14.23
C GLY A 120 6.53 10.96 14.00
N GLU A 121 5.63 11.82 13.50
CA GLU A 121 4.28 11.47 13.11
C GLU A 121 4.23 10.98 11.66
N VAL A 122 3.64 9.81 11.43
CA VAL A 122 3.40 9.27 10.09
C VAL A 122 1.95 9.51 9.72
N LYS A 123 1.72 10.08 8.55
CA LYS A 123 0.38 10.29 7.98
C LYS A 123 0.23 9.48 6.71
N MET A 124 -0.90 8.80 6.62
CA MET A 124 -1.33 8.10 5.42
C MET A 124 -2.66 8.70 4.97
N THR A 125 -2.69 9.24 3.75
CA THR A 125 -3.87 9.89 3.17
C THR A 125 -4.41 9.04 2.03
N GLU A 126 -5.61 8.49 2.23
CA GLU A 126 -6.44 7.95 1.16
C GLU A 126 -7.02 9.13 0.38
N ARG A 127 -6.90 9.14 -0.93
CA ARG A 127 -7.57 10.11 -1.80
C ARG A 127 -8.41 9.35 -2.81
N TYR A 128 -9.69 9.68 -2.84
CA TYR A 128 -10.67 9.08 -3.74
C TYR A 128 -11.45 10.21 -4.40
N VAL A 129 -11.51 10.21 -5.73
CA VAL A 129 -12.37 11.12 -6.50
C VAL A 129 -13.09 10.37 -7.61
N THR A 130 -14.30 10.81 -7.89
CA THR A 130 -15.14 10.36 -9.00
C THR A 130 -15.40 11.50 -9.95
N ARG A 131 -15.61 11.16 -11.22
CA ARG A 131 -16.02 12.12 -12.24
C ARG A 131 -17.47 12.53 -11.98
N ASP A 132 -17.74 13.83 -12.00
CA ASP A 132 -19.08 14.35 -11.80
C ASP A 132 -19.89 14.23 -13.10
N ASN A 133 -21.16 13.85 -12.98
CA ASN A 133 -22.02 13.67 -14.14
C ASN A 133 -22.35 15.02 -14.79
N GLY A 134 -22.31 15.10 -16.12
CA GLY A 134 -22.80 16.24 -16.90
C GLY A 134 -21.87 17.47 -16.99
N THR A 135 -20.71 17.49 -16.32
CA THR A 135 -19.82 18.66 -16.23
C THR A 135 -18.54 18.53 -17.07
N GLY A 136 -18.50 17.56 -17.99
CA GLY A 136 -17.44 17.38 -18.99
C GLY A 136 -16.11 16.85 -18.42
N HIS A 137 -15.57 17.45 -17.36
CA HIS A 137 -14.25 17.12 -16.79
C HIS A 137 -14.09 17.54 -15.32
N HIS A 138 -15.17 17.73 -14.57
CA HIS A 138 -15.10 18.04 -13.15
C HIS A 138 -15.11 16.76 -12.31
N TRP A 139 -14.33 16.77 -11.23
CA TRP A 139 -14.13 15.61 -10.35
C TRP A 139 -14.29 16.03 -8.90
N SER A 140 -15.03 15.24 -8.12
CA SER A 140 -15.24 15.47 -6.70
C SER A 140 -14.94 14.23 -5.86
N GLY A 141 -14.67 14.42 -4.57
CA GLY A 141 -14.45 13.31 -3.66
C GLY A 141 -13.87 13.73 -2.32
N LYS A 142 -13.06 12.87 -1.71
CA LYS A 142 -12.55 13.07 -0.34
C LYS A 142 -11.08 12.65 -0.20
N ALA A 143 -10.38 13.36 0.68
CA ALA A 143 -9.11 12.93 1.24
C ALA A 143 -9.32 12.58 2.71
N LYS A 144 -9.06 11.32 3.09
CA LYS A 144 -9.08 10.85 4.48
C LYS A 144 -7.65 10.70 4.95
N THR A 145 -7.26 11.43 5.99
CA THR A 145 -5.91 11.31 6.57
C THR A 145 -5.97 10.53 7.86
N TYR A 146 -5.04 9.60 7.98
CA TYR A 146 -4.84 8.77 9.15
C TYR A 146 -3.46 9.03 9.69
N THR A 147 -3.39 9.23 10.99
CA THR A 147 -2.15 9.49 11.71
C THR A 147 -1.77 8.24 12.50
N TRP A 148 -0.49 7.89 12.44
CA TRP A 148 0.15 6.92 13.32
C TRP A 148 1.06 7.66 14.29
N ARG A 149 0.78 7.55 15.59
CA ARG A 149 1.58 8.14 16.67
C ARG A 149 1.86 7.08 17.73
N GLY A 150 3.12 6.94 18.13
CA GLY A 150 3.50 6.13 19.29
C GLY A 150 3.16 4.63 19.22
N GLY A 151 3.05 4.03 18.03
CA GLY A 151 2.78 2.59 17.91
C GLY A 151 1.33 2.15 18.14
N ALA A 152 0.42 3.09 18.42
CA ALA A 152 -0.98 2.86 18.81
C ALA A 152 -1.95 2.54 17.64
N GLY A 153 -1.42 2.25 16.46
CA GLY A 153 -2.24 2.01 15.27
C GLY A 153 -2.64 3.28 14.53
N TRP A 154 -3.36 3.09 13.42
CA TRP A 154 -3.91 4.17 12.61
C TRP A 154 -5.13 4.81 13.26
N LYS A 155 -5.13 6.14 13.44
CA LYS A 155 -6.30 6.91 13.84
C LYS A 155 -6.65 7.94 12.77
N ARG A 156 -7.93 8.06 12.40
CA ARG A 156 -8.36 9.09 11.44
C ARG A 156 -8.17 10.46 12.08
N SER A 157 -7.34 11.30 11.47
CA SER A 157 -7.04 12.65 11.95
C SER A 157 -7.76 13.73 11.16
N SER A 158 -8.11 13.49 9.89
CA SER A 158 -8.94 14.42 9.13
C SER A 158 -9.69 13.76 7.99
N MET A 159 -10.75 14.43 7.54
CA MET A 159 -11.43 14.18 6.27
C MET A 159 -11.74 15.52 5.63
N ARG A 160 -11.36 15.71 4.37
CA ARG A 160 -11.67 16.94 3.63
C ARG A 160 -12.20 16.63 2.24
N PRO A 161 -13.12 17.46 1.70
CA PRO A 161 -13.53 17.35 0.31
C PRO A 161 -12.34 17.61 -0.63
N LEU A 162 -12.41 17.02 -1.82
CA LEU A 162 -11.53 17.27 -2.94
C LEU A 162 -12.39 17.69 -4.14
N SER A 163 -11.85 18.60 -4.95
CA SER A 163 -12.44 19.05 -6.20
C SER A 163 -11.31 19.32 -7.20
N TYR A 164 -11.46 18.87 -8.44
CA TYR A 164 -10.50 19.13 -9.51
C TYR A 164 -11.20 19.45 -10.81
N GLN A 165 -10.67 20.43 -11.51
CA GLN A 165 -10.97 20.66 -12.92
C GLN A 165 -9.96 19.92 -13.79
N GLY A 166 -10.45 19.13 -14.75
CA GLY A 166 -9.66 18.44 -15.75
C GLY A 166 -9.11 17.08 -15.29
N ASP A 167 -9.14 16.10 -16.21
CA ASP A 167 -8.71 14.73 -15.97
C ASP A 167 -7.22 14.64 -15.58
N ARG A 168 -6.37 15.52 -16.11
CA ARG A 168 -4.95 15.57 -15.79
C ARG A 168 -4.69 15.88 -14.31
N ASN A 169 -5.51 16.71 -13.68
CA ASN A 169 -5.36 17.06 -12.27
C ASN A 169 -5.94 15.96 -11.38
N ALA A 170 -7.11 15.45 -11.74
CA ALA A 170 -7.77 14.36 -11.04
C ALA A 170 -6.92 13.07 -11.05
N SER A 171 -6.33 12.70 -12.19
CA SER A 171 -5.51 11.48 -12.33
C SER A 171 -4.26 11.49 -11.46
N ARG A 172 -3.80 12.65 -10.99
CA ARG A 172 -2.72 12.74 -9.99
C ARG A 172 -3.13 12.17 -8.65
N VAL A 173 -4.42 11.96 -8.35
CA VAL A 173 -4.88 11.28 -7.13
C VAL A 173 -4.46 9.82 -7.10
N ALA A 174 -4.45 9.18 -8.26
CA ALA A 174 -4.34 7.75 -8.43
C ALA A 174 -2.96 7.17 -8.07
N GLY A 175 -2.95 5.90 -7.64
CA GLY A 175 -1.75 5.10 -7.41
C GLY A 175 -1.05 5.37 -6.07
N TRP A 176 0.08 4.69 -5.87
CA TRP A 176 0.90 4.85 -4.67
C TRP A 176 1.78 6.10 -4.76
N LYS A 177 1.81 6.87 -3.68
CA LYS A 177 2.73 8.01 -3.48
C LYS A 177 3.42 7.82 -2.14
N VAL A 178 4.16 6.71 -2.08
CA VAL A 178 4.90 6.25 -0.91
C VAL A 178 6.31 5.95 -1.38
N LYS A 179 7.31 6.57 -0.74
CA LYS A 179 8.71 6.35 -1.09
C LYS A 179 9.06 4.86 -0.92
N GLY A 180 9.66 4.27 -1.95
CA GLY A 180 9.99 2.83 -2.00
C GLY A 180 9.00 1.99 -2.80
N LEU A 181 7.84 2.53 -3.16
CA LEU A 181 6.87 1.88 -4.04
C LEU A 181 6.83 2.55 -5.41
N LYS A 182 6.63 1.75 -6.45
CA LYS A 182 6.26 2.28 -7.76
C LYS A 182 4.87 2.92 -7.65
N ARG A 183 4.60 3.97 -8.43
CA ARG A 183 3.25 4.55 -8.46
C ARG A 183 2.22 3.53 -8.97
N TRP A 184 2.63 2.75 -9.97
CA TRP A 184 1.85 1.70 -10.64
C TRP A 184 2.66 0.39 -10.67
N PRO A 185 1.98 -0.77 -10.70
CA PRO A 185 2.66 -2.06 -10.61
C PRO A 185 3.16 -2.62 -11.95
N PHE A 186 2.92 -1.91 -13.05
CA PHE A 186 3.42 -2.18 -14.41
C PHE A 186 4.57 -1.23 -14.75
#